data_AF-A0A318Q6W3-F1
#
_entry.id   AF-A0A318Q6W3-F1
#
_cell.length_a   1.000
_cell.length_b   1.000
_cell.length_c   1.000
_cell.angle_alpha   90.00
_cell.angle_beta   90.00
_cell.angle_gamma   90.00
#
_symmetry.space_group_name_H-M   'P 1'
#
loop_
_entity.id
_entity.type
_entity.pdbx_description
1 polymer ?
#
loop_
_entity_poly.entity_id
_entity_poly.type
_entity_poly.pdbx_seq_one_letter_code
_entity_poly.pdbx_strand_id
1 'polypeptide(L)'
;SWKDRKAVAADLRRIYGAATADMAAAELDAFEGKWAGKYASIAPAWRRAWPEVIPFFAFDPAIRKIIYTTNAIESLNRVIRKSIKTRGSFPTDDAATKLIYLAIRSFEKDGRNVREWFAARNQFAIMFGERFAA
;
A
#
# COMPACT_ATOMS: atom_id res chain seq x y z
N SER A 1 18.90 -5.99 -9.59
CA SER A 1 19.42 -5.03 -10.61
C SER A 1 18.38 -3.96 -10.87
N TRP A 2 18.75 -2.68 -11.01
CA TRP A 2 17.81 -1.60 -11.35
C TRP A 2 17.02 -1.90 -12.64
N LYS A 3 17.64 -2.65 -13.57
CA LYS A 3 17.06 -3.01 -14.87
C LYS A 3 15.76 -3.83 -14.76
N ASP A 4 15.63 -4.70 -13.75
CA ASP A 4 14.45 -5.58 -13.64
C ASP A 4 13.32 -4.97 -12.82
N ARG A 5 13.55 -3.87 -12.10
CA ARG A 5 12.59 -3.30 -11.15
C ARG A 5 11.21 -3.08 -11.77
N LYS A 6 11.18 -2.55 -12.99
CA LYS A 6 9.92 -2.28 -13.72
C LYS A 6 9.18 -3.57 -14.07
N ALA A 7 9.91 -4.61 -14.52
CA ALA A 7 9.33 -5.89 -14.89
C ALA A 7 8.81 -6.64 -13.65
N VAL A 8 9.61 -6.71 -12.58
CA VAL A 8 9.20 -7.32 -11.31
C VAL A 8 7.96 -6.62 -10.74
N ALA A 9 7.93 -5.29 -10.74
CA ALA A 9 6.76 -4.54 -10.25
C ALA A 9 5.51 -4.76 -11.10
N ALA A 10 5.66 -4.91 -12.43
CA ALA A 10 4.55 -5.21 -13.32
C ALA A 10 3.97 -6.61 -13.08
N ASP A 11 4.81 -7.61 -12.83
CA ASP A 11 4.35 -8.97 -12.53
C ASP A 11 3.74 -9.05 -11.12
N LEU A 12 4.34 -8.39 -10.11
CA LEU A 12 3.74 -8.27 -8.77
C LEU A 12 2.36 -7.61 -8.81
N ARG A 13 2.15 -6.65 -9.73
CA ARG A 13 0.84 -6.01 -9.93
C ARG A 13 -0.24 -6.98 -10.37
N ARG A 14 0.10 -8.06 -11.06
CA ARG A 14 -0.89 -9.05 -11.50
C ARG A 14 -1.47 -9.82 -10.32
N ILE A 15 -0.65 -10.07 -9.29
CA ILE A 15 -1.08 -10.75 -8.06
C ILE A 15 -2.19 -9.95 -7.37
N TYR A 16 -1.92 -8.72 -6.92
CA TYR A 16 -2.92 -7.89 -6.23
C TYR A 16 -3.93 -7.23 -7.18
N GLY A 17 -3.72 -7.34 -8.50
CA GLY A 17 -4.65 -6.87 -9.53
C GLY A 17 -5.66 -7.93 -9.97
N ALA A 18 -5.50 -9.19 -9.53
CA ALA A 18 -6.39 -10.27 -9.89
C ALA A 18 -7.82 -10.09 -9.35
N ALA A 19 -8.80 -10.70 -10.02
CA ALA A 19 -10.20 -10.58 -9.66
C ALA A 19 -10.53 -11.33 -8.35
N THR A 20 -9.95 -12.52 -8.17
CA THR A 20 -10.19 -13.42 -7.02
C THR A 20 -8.88 -13.89 -6.40
N ALA A 21 -8.95 -14.41 -5.17
CA ALA A 21 -7.79 -14.97 -4.47
C ALA A 21 -7.16 -16.17 -5.21
N ASP A 22 -7.98 -17.01 -5.85
CA ASP A 22 -7.49 -18.17 -6.62
C ASP A 22 -6.70 -17.72 -7.86
N MET A 23 -7.21 -16.71 -8.58
CA MET A 23 -6.49 -16.12 -9.71
C MET A 23 -5.19 -15.45 -9.23
N ALA A 24 -5.22 -14.78 -8.08
CA ALA A 24 -4.01 -14.19 -7.49
C ALA A 24 -2.97 -15.24 -7.09
N ALA A 25 -3.42 -16.40 -6.58
CA ALA A 25 -2.54 -17.52 -6.26
C ALA A 25 -1.85 -18.07 -7.51
N ALA A 26 -2.59 -18.23 -8.62
CA ALA A 26 -2.03 -18.63 -9.90
C ALA A 26 -1.01 -17.60 -10.45
N GLU A 27 -1.30 -16.31 -10.30
CA GLU A 27 -0.34 -15.24 -10.66
C GLU A 27 0.91 -15.26 -9.74
N LEU A 28 0.77 -15.63 -8.47
CA LEU A 28 1.91 -15.82 -7.56
C LEU A 28 2.74 -17.04 -7.95
N ASP A 29 2.12 -18.15 -8.36
CA ASP A 29 2.82 -19.33 -8.91
C ASP A 29 3.61 -18.95 -10.17
N ALA A 30 2.99 -18.22 -11.09
CA ALA A 30 3.64 -17.75 -12.32
C ALA A 30 4.80 -16.77 -12.03
N PHE A 31 4.60 -15.87 -11.07
CA PHE A 31 5.64 -14.96 -10.60
C PHE A 31 6.84 -15.73 -10.04
N GLU A 32 6.59 -16.72 -9.19
CA GLU A 32 7.61 -17.57 -8.58
C GLU A 32 8.40 -18.34 -9.64
N GLY A 33 7.73 -19.00 -10.59
CA GLY A 33 8.37 -19.72 -11.69
C GLY A 33 9.29 -18.83 -12.54
N LYS A 34 8.92 -17.55 -12.73
CA LYS A 34 9.73 -16.59 -13.51
C LYS A 34 10.90 -16.01 -12.72
N TRP A 35 10.69 -15.67 -11.44
CA TRP A 35 11.62 -14.82 -10.69
C TRP A 35 12.41 -15.54 -9.59
N ALA A 36 12.04 -16.76 -9.18
CA ALA A 36 12.70 -17.46 -8.07
C ALA A 36 14.21 -17.64 -8.29
N GLY A 37 14.66 -17.89 -9.52
CA GLY A 37 16.10 -18.05 -9.82
C GLY A 37 16.95 -16.80 -9.57
N LYS A 38 16.36 -15.60 -9.63
CA LYS A 38 17.09 -14.31 -9.45
C LYS A 38 16.72 -13.59 -8.16
N TYR A 39 15.47 -13.74 -7.72
CA TYR A 39 14.88 -13.05 -6.57
C TYR A 39 14.13 -14.06 -5.68
N ALA A 40 14.85 -15.08 -5.21
CA ALA A 40 14.33 -16.23 -4.47
C ALA A 40 13.50 -15.89 -3.22
N SER A 41 13.73 -14.73 -2.60
CA SER A 41 13.05 -14.36 -1.36
C SER A 41 11.67 -13.74 -1.54
N ILE A 42 11.32 -13.26 -2.74
CA ILE A 42 10.08 -12.49 -2.95
C ILE A 42 8.85 -13.39 -2.81
N ALA A 43 8.77 -14.48 -3.58
CA ALA A 43 7.59 -15.36 -3.54
C ALA A 43 7.37 -16.00 -2.16
N PRO A 44 8.40 -16.51 -1.44
CA PRO A 44 8.22 -16.99 -0.07
C PRO A 44 7.70 -15.92 0.89
N ALA A 45 8.08 -14.65 0.73
CA ALA A 45 7.56 -13.57 1.57
C ALA A 45 6.05 -13.35 1.33
N TRP A 46 5.61 -13.41 0.08
CA TRP A 46 4.18 -13.35 -0.27
C TRP A 46 3.41 -14.55 0.28
N ARG A 47 3.95 -15.77 0.14
CA ARG A 47 3.33 -17.00 0.67
C ARG A 47 3.14 -16.95 2.17
N ARG A 48 4.15 -16.49 2.92
CA ARG A 48 4.05 -16.36 4.39
C ARG A 48 2.96 -15.36 4.81
N ALA A 49 2.80 -14.29 4.05
CA ALA A 49 1.79 -13.27 4.31
C ALA A 49 0.44 -13.57 3.62
N TRP A 50 0.31 -14.69 2.92
CA TRP A 50 -0.85 -14.97 2.07
C TRP A 50 -2.20 -14.91 2.80
N PRO A 51 -2.33 -15.43 4.04
CA PRO A 51 -3.56 -15.29 4.82
C PRO A 51 -4.00 -13.84 5.03
N GLU A 52 -3.06 -12.90 5.12
CA GLU A 52 -3.33 -11.47 5.27
C GLU A 52 -3.68 -10.79 3.94
N VAL A 53 -3.29 -11.40 2.81
CA VAL A 53 -3.57 -10.89 1.46
C VAL A 53 -4.94 -11.36 0.97
N ILE A 54 -5.42 -12.54 1.36
CA ILE A 54 -6.71 -13.08 0.90
C ILE A 54 -7.89 -12.13 1.16
N PRO A 55 -8.07 -11.53 2.37
CA PRO A 55 -9.19 -10.63 2.65
C PRO A 55 -9.26 -9.42 1.72
N PHE A 56 -8.12 -8.99 1.15
CA PHE A 56 -8.09 -7.87 0.21
C PHE A 56 -8.94 -8.14 -1.04
N PHE A 57 -9.08 -9.40 -1.49
CA PHE A 57 -9.90 -9.75 -2.65
C PHE A 57 -11.41 -9.74 -2.37
N ALA A 58 -11.83 -9.67 -1.10
CA ALA A 58 -13.25 -9.53 -0.75
C ALA A 58 -13.81 -8.12 -1.03
N PHE A 59 -12.93 -7.11 -1.20
CA PHE A 59 -13.35 -5.74 -1.52
C PHE A 59 -13.66 -5.57 -3.00
N ASP A 60 -14.49 -4.58 -3.33
CA ASP A 60 -14.69 -4.15 -4.73
C ASP A 60 -13.39 -3.56 -5.34
N PRO A 61 -13.12 -3.72 -6.66
CA PRO A 61 -11.96 -3.13 -7.32
C PRO A 61 -11.76 -1.63 -7.06
N ALA A 62 -12.82 -0.83 -6.89
CA ALA A 62 -12.72 0.58 -6.56
C ALA A 62 -12.10 0.81 -5.17
N ILE A 63 -12.42 -0.04 -4.20
CA ILE A 63 -11.84 -0.02 -2.85
C ILE A 63 -10.40 -0.54 -2.89
N ARG A 64 -10.17 -1.69 -3.54
CA ARG A 64 -8.83 -2.29 -3.71
C ARG A 64 -7.83 -1.29 -4.26
N LYS A 65 -8.26 -0.49 -5.26
CA LYS A 65 -7.43 0.55 -5.87
C LYS A 65 -6.93 1.58 -4.88
N ILE A 66 -7.74 2.00 -3.91
CA ILE A 66 -7.29 2.92 -2.86
C ILE A 66 -6.25 2.25 -1.97
N ILE A 67 -6.48 0.99 -1.59
CA ILE A 67 -5.61 0.24 -0.68
C ILE A 67 -4.20 0.07 -1.29
N TYR A 68 -4.09 -0.41 -2.53
CA TYR A 68 -2.78 -0.65 -3.13
C TYR A 68 -2.11 0.61 -3.68
N THR A 69 -2.81 1.75 -3.77
CA THR A 69 -2.16 3.02 -4.12
C THR A 69 -1.32 3.48 -2.95
N THR A 70 -0.02 3.22 -3.01
CA THR A 70 0.94 3.62 -1.99
C THR A 70 1.19 5.14 -1.94
N ASN A 71 0.66 5.90 -2.90
CA ASN A 71 0.87 7.35 -3.04
C ASN A 71 0.62 8.13 -1.75
N ALA A 72 -0.45 7.84 -1.00
CA ALA A 72 -0.76 8.56 0.24
C ALA A 72 0.31 8.30 1.31
N ILE A 73 0.60 7.03 1.59
CA ILE A 73 1.59 6.60 2.58
C ILE A 73 3.01 7.04 2.18
N GLU A 74 3.37 6.90 0.91
CA GLU A 74 4.66 7.33 0.37
C GLU A 74 4.83 8.86 0.44
N SER A 75 3.77 9.62 0.13
CA SER A 75 3.81 11.09 0.21
C SER A 75 4.04 11.55 1.65
N LEU A 76 3.34 10.96 2.62
CA LEU A 76 3.52 11.26 4.04
C LEU A 76 4.92 10.87 4.52
N ASN A 77 5.37 9.65 4.20
CA ASN A 77 6.71 9.19 4.52
C ASN A 77 7.80 10.08 3.92
N ARG A 78 7.60 10.59 2.70
CA ARG A 78 8.53 11.54 2.06
C ARG A 78 8.60 12.84 2.84
N VAL A 79 7.47 13.37 3.31
CA VAL A 79 7.43 14.59 4.13
C VAL A 79 8.13 14.37 5.48
N ILE A 80 7.82 13.26 6.16
CA ILE A 80 8.47 12.92 7.44
C ILE A 80 9.99 12.79 7.25
N ARG A 81 10.45 12.02 6.25
CA ARG A 81 11.88 11.88 5.93
C ARG A 81 12.53 13.23 5.63
N LYS A 82 11.86 14.10 4.86
CA LYS A 82 12.36 15.45 4.56
C LYS A 82 12.53 16.30 5.82
N SER A 83 11.61 16.20 6.78
CA SER A 83 11.67 16.97 8.03
C SER A 83 12.77 16.50 8.98
N ILE A 84 13.09 15.19 8.98
CA ILE A 84 14.13 14.62 9.84
C ILE A 84 15.53 14.63 9.20
N LYS A 85 15.66 14.66 7.87
CA LYS A 85 16.96 14.43 7.18
C LYS A 85 18.08 15.40 7.60
N THR A 86 17.74 16.60 8.08
CA THR A 86 18.70 17.62 8.50
C THR A 86 19.03 17.57 9.98
N ARG A 87 18.46 16.62 10.72
CA ARG A 87 18.66 16.45 12.16
C ARG A 87 19.40 15.15 12.41
N GLY A 88 20.65 15.25 12.89
CA GLY A 88 21.52 14.09 13.15
C GLY A 88 21.12 13.29 14.40
N SER A 89 20.57 13.96 15.42
CA SER A 89 20.06 13.32 16.64
C SER A 89 18.94 14.16 17.26
N PHE A 90 18.17 13.52 18.14
CA PHE A 90 17.16 14.18 18.96
C PHE A 90 17.56 14.07 20.44
N PRO A 91 17.38 15.13 21.24
CA PRO A 91 17.74 15.12 22.65
C PRO A 91 16.78 14.28 23.51
N THR A 92 15.53 14.12 23.08
CA THR A 92 14.50 13.32 23.74
C THR A 92 13.51 12.75 22.71
N ASP A 93 12.78 11.70 23.11
CA ASP A 93 11.70 11.12 22.30
C ASP A 93 10.57 12.13 22.04
N ASP A 94 10.28 13.00 23.00
CA ASP A 94 9.30 14.09 22.85
C ASP A 94 9.71 15.08 21.76
N ALA A 95 11.01 15.39 21.65
CA ALA A 95 11.50 16.29 20.61
C ALA A 95 11.34 15.67 19.21
N ALA A 96 11.58 14.36 19.08
CA ALA A 96 11.34 13.62 17.85
C ALA A 96 9.84 13.57 17.50
N THR A 97 9.01 13.21 18.49
CA THR A 97 7.54 13.12 18.35
C THR A 97 6.94 14.46 17.94
N LYS A 98 7.33 15.56 18.62
CA LYS A 98 6.85 16.90 18.30
C LYS A 98 7.20 17.32 16.88
N LEU A 99 8.38 16.96 16.37
CA LEU A 99 8.74 17.25 15.00
C LEU A 99 7.87 16.48 14.00
N ILE A 100 7.71 15.17 14.21
CA ILE A 100 6.90 14.32 13.34
C ILE A 100 5.46 14.85 13.32
N TYR A 101 4.90 15.18 14.49
CA TYR A 101 3.59 15.81 14.62
C TYR A 101 3.48 17.10 13.80
N LEU A 102 4.43 18.02 13.94
CA LEU A 102 4.40 19.29 13.19
C LEU A 102 4.53 19.07 11.67
N ALA A 103 5.30 18.06 11.24
CA ALA A 103 5.42 17.70 9.83
C ALA A 103 4.09 17.15 9.27
N ILE A 104 3.42 16.27 10.01
CA ILE A 104 2.10 15.73 9.65
C ILE A 104 1.07 16.86 9.58
N ARG A 105 0.98 17.69 10.63
CA ARG A 105 0.03 18.81 10.70
C ARG A 105 0.23 19.82 9.57
N SER A 106 1.48 20.07 9.16
CA SER A 106 1.76 20.94 8.00
C SER A 106 1.32 20.29 6.68
N PHE A 107 1.51 18.98 6.53
CA PHE A 107 1.12 18.25 5.32
C PHE A 107 -0.40 18.19 5.14
N GLU A 108 -1.15 17.99 6.23
CA GLU A 108 -2.61 17.91 6.19
C GLU A 108 -3.29 19.18 5.64
N LYS A 109 -2.70 20.36 5.86
CA LYS A 109 -3.24 21.63 5.37
C LYS A 109 -3.36 21.68 3.84
N ASP A 110 -2.47 20.99 3.14
CA ASP A 110 -2.44 20.95 1.67
C ASP A 110 -3.12 19.69 1.11
N GLY A 111 -3.79 18.91 1.98
CA GLY A 111 -4.42 17.65 1.64
C GLY A 111 -5.54 17.81 0.61
N ARG A 112 -5.57 16.92 -0.38
CA ARG A 112 -6.65 16.81 -1.37
C ARG A 112 -7.29 15.44 -1.27
N ASN A 113 -8.57 15.37 -1.61
CA ASN A 113 -9.27 14.09 -1.73
C ASN A 113 -8.61 13.21 -2.79
N VAL A 114 -8.46 11.92 -2.46
CA VAL A 114 -8.01 10.91 -3.42
C VAL A 114 -9.06 10.81 -4.53
N ARG A 115 -8.64 10.85 -5.80
CA ARG A 115 -9.56 10.86 -6.95
C ARG A 115 -10.54 9.68 -6.92
N GLU A 116 -10.06 8.51 -6.53
CA GLU A 116 -10.82 7.27 -6.44
C GLU A 116 -11.78 7.20 -5.22
N TRP A 117 -11.70 8.16 -4.28
CA TRP A 117 -12.42 8.11 -3.01
C TRP A 117 -13.93 8.00 -3.16
N PHE A 118 -14.54 8.79 -4.03
CA PHE A 118 -16.00 8.76 -4.20
C PHE A 118 -16.51 7.42 -4.70
N ALA A 119 -15.80 6.80 -5.65
CA ALA A 119 -16.15 5.47 -6.15
C ALA A 119 -16.02 4.40 -5.05
N ALA A 120 -14.93 4.41 -4.30
CA ALA A 120 -14.74 3.48 -3.19
C ALA A 120 -15.75 3.69 -2.06
N ARG A 121 -16.07 4.95 -1.71
CA ARG A 121 -17.07 5.29 -0.70
C ARG A 121 -18.44 4.73 -1.05
N ASN A 122 -18.87 4.84 -2.31
CA ASN A 122 -20.13 4.26 -2.75
C ASN A 122 -20.13 2.74 -2.59
N GLN A 123 -19.02 2.07 -2.91
CA GLN A 123 -18.89 0.63 -2.72
C GLN A 123 -18.86 0.24 -1.23
N PHE A 124 -18.22 1.04 -0.38
CA PHE A 124 -18.28 0.83 1.07
C PHE A 124 -19.72 0.94 1.61
N ALA A 125 -20.51 1.90 1.11
CA ALA A 125 -21.91 2.04 1.50
C ALA A 125 -22.78 0.84 1.06
N ILE A 126 -22.47 0.24 -0.09
CA ILE A 126 -23.15 -0.99 -0.55
C ILE A 126 -22.74 -2.19 0.31
N MET A 127 -21.44 -2.38 0.54
CA MET A 127 -20.90 -3.53 1.29
C MET A 127 -21.20 -3.48 2.79
N PHE A 128 -21.28 -2.28 3.38
CA PHE A 128 -21.38 -2.07 4.83
C PHE A 128 -22.45 -1.04 5.19
N GLY A 129 -23.59 -1.05 4.50
CA GLY A 129 -24.64 -0.02 4.63
C GLY A 129 -25.08 0.27 6.08
N GLU A 130 -25.20 -0.75 6.91
CA GLU A 130 -25.56 -0.62 8.33
C GLU A 130 -24.54 0.22 9.14
N ARG A 131 -23.29 0.34 8.68
CA ARG A 131 -22.25 1.16 9.31
C ARG A 131 -22.21 2.60 8.80
N PHE A 132 -22.93 2.91 7.72
CA PHE A 132 -23.04 4.25 7.14
C PHE A 132 -24.28 5.01 7.62
N ALA A 133 -25.32 4.30 8.02
CA ALA A 133 -26.51 4.87 8.62
C ALA A 133 -26.33 5.00 10.13
N ALA A 134 -25.60 6.05 10.56
CA ALA A 134 -25.58 6.53 11.94
C ALA A 134 -26.06 7.99 11.96
#